data_AF-A0A1B7XQN9-F1
#
_entry.id   AF-A0A1B7XQN9-F1
#
_cell.length_a   1.000
_cell.length_b   1.000
_cell.length_c   1.000
_cell.angle_alpha   90.00
_cell.angle_beta   90.00
_cell.angle_gamma   90.00
#
_symmetry.space_group_name_H-M   'P 1'
#
loop_
_entity.id
_entity.type
_entity.pdbx_description
1 polymer ?
#
loop_
_entity_poly.entity_id
_entity_poly.type
_entity_poly.pdbx_seq_one_letter_code
_entity_poly.pdbx_strand_id
1 'polypeptide(L)'
;MHWSLATLSWLLVASASAIPLATQHSHGLTSLAQTKRAATDVSLPEWNDVEDDNDGGAHVQLPNNGSLVGRDIKKGWYSREEAAMLQKESEVDVNFFNLLDTLDSLGQLLDRNRIPWAIAGGLALKIHGQPHRYTSDIDIVVQTTMPKLQTALSKDKKFIVPGAGWPSDAHLRVYHNQGSTAKPKYIEVDMIIAGKLTTPENLRANSKDFQKETKAKKPLTIHVMRLGKIFKSKVYALAADHRNKDDKDMKDISWIIEKTPGALVNVQQDLTYDLRQLVIMHLVRLRSPLLNKARELLGVDAGARLHSVPPPQIVGVPPDQQPGFVSWLFDGTPGHTVWG
;
A
#
# COMPACT_ATOMS: atom_id res chain seq x y z
N MET A 1 -13.29 58.19 -21.30
CA MET A 1 -13.56 57.82 -19.89
C MET A 1 -12.28 57.20 -19.35
N HIS A 2 -11.49 57.99 -18.62
CA HIS A 2 -10.23 57.58 -18.02
C HIS A 2 -10.41 57.57 -16.50
N TRP A 3 -10.13 56.43 -15.87
CA TRP A 3 -9.95 56.35 -14.42
C TRP A 3 -8.53 55.88 -14.11
N SER A 4 -7.98 56.55 -13.12
CA SER A 4 -6.57 56.80 -12.82
C SER A 4 -5.96 55.72 -11.92
N LEU A 5 -4.73 55.33 -12.25
CA LEU A 5 -3.76 54.66 -11.37
C LEU A 5 -3.22 55.67 -10.34
N ALA A 6 -3.73 55.62 -9.11
CA ALA A 6 -3.06 56.22 -7.94
C ALA A 6 -3.68 55.64 -6.65
N THR A 7 -2.86 55.49 -5.62
CA THR A 7 -3.11 54.89 -4.28
C THR A 7 -2.90 53.36 -4.24
N LEU A 8 -2.03 52.77 -3.42
CA LEU A 8 -1.30 53.24 -2.25
C LEU A 8 -0.05 52.34 -2.06
N SER A 9 1.14 52.95 -2.00
CA SER A 9 2.32 52.36 -1.34
C SER A 9 2.19 52.49 0.18
N TRP A 10 3.08 51.80 0.91
CA TRP A 10 3.49 51.93 2.33
C TRP A 10 3.37 50.60 3.11
N LEU A 11 4.47 49.82 3.18
CA LEU A 11 5.26 49.64 4.41
C LEU A 11 6.53 48.78 4.14
N LEU A 12 7.68 49.31 4.57
CA LEU A 12 9.04 48.79 4.48
C LEU A 12 9.52 48.36 5.89
N VAL A 13 10.41 47.35 5.95
CA VAL A 13 11.58 47.21 6.88
C VAL A 13 11.22 46.89 8.37
N ALA A 14 11.89 46.05 9.16
CA ALA A 14 13.20 45.37 9.20
C ALA A 14 13.00 43.97 9.85
N SER A 15 13.91 42.99 9.76
CA SER A 15 15.12 42.91 10.59
C SER A 15 15.99 41.73 10.15
N ALA A 16 17.30 41.95 10.22
CA ALA A 16 18.37 41.05 9.84
C ALA A 16 18.83 40.12 10.98
N SER A 17 19.64 39.13 10.56
CA SER A 17 20.79 38.51 11.25
C SER A 17 20.58 37.68 12.53
N ALA A 18 20.95 36.41 12.45
CA ALA A 18 22.07 35.86 13.25
C ALA A 18 22.48 34.46 12.74
N ILE A 19 23.72 34.37 12.26
CA ILE A 19 24.56 33.16 12.23
C ILE A 19 25.37 33.17 13.52
N PRO A 20 25.71 32.00 14.08
CA PRO A 20 27.07 31.88 14.60
C PRO A 20 27.80 30.65 14.02
N LEU A 21 29.00 30.95 13.53
CA LEU A 21 30.08 30.04 13.16
C LEU A 21 31.24 30.37 14.11
N ALA A 22 31.73 29.39 14.86
CA ALA A 22 33.03 29.32 15.57
C ALA A 22 32.91 28.22 16.64
N THR A 23 33.89 27.36 16.96
CA THR A 23 35.29 27.18 16.54
C THR A 23 35.76 25.82 17.07
N GLN A 24 36.84 25.35 16.47
CA GLN A 24 37.70 24.21 16.79
C GLN A 24 37.96 23.94 18.28
N HIS A 25 38.10 22.65 18.62
CA HIS A 25 39.29 22.16 19.30
C HIS A 25 39.63 20.71 18.91
N SER A 26 40.93 20.48 18.89
CA SER A 26 41.72 19.38 18.36
C SER A 26 42.11 18.32 19.40
N HIS A 27 42.63 17.20 18.87
CA HIS A 27 43.53 16.20 19.47
C HIS A 27 42.96 15.03 20.28
N GLY A 28 43.38 13.81 19.89
CA GLY A 28 43.26 12.62 20.72
C GLY A 28 43.36 11.29 19.97
N LEU A 29 44.50 11.00 19.34
CA LEU A 29 44.90 9.64 18.97
C LEU A 29 45.23 8.85 20.25
N THR A 30 44.56 7.72 20.50
CA THR A 30 45.19 6.55 21.12
C THR A 30 44.45 5.25 20.77
N SER A 31 45.26 4.23 20.52
CA SER A 31 44.98 2.89 20.04
C SER A 31 44.32 1.92 21.03
N LEU A 32 44.01 0.74 20.49
CA LEU A 32 44.06 -0.60 21.11
C LEU A 32 42.91 -0.97 22.08
N ALA A 33 42.07 -1.91 21.65
CA ALA A 33 42.08 -3.26 22.23
C ALA A 33 41.17 -4.20 21.42
N GLN A 34 41.79 -5.13 20.72
CA GLN A 34 41.18 -6.41 20.36
C GLN A 34 40.74 -7.12 21.63
N THR A 35 39.50 -7.62 21.68
CA THR A 35 39.17 -8.72 22.59
C THR A 35 38.47 -9.81 21.79
N LYS A 36 39.27 -10.80 21.40
CA LYS A 36 38.85 -12.18 21.13
C LYS A 36 38.03 -12.69 22.30
N ARG A 37 36.82 -13.21 22.05
CA ARG A 37 36.28 -14.30 22.86
C ARG A 37 35.83 -15.43 21.93
N ALA A 38 36.42 -16.59 22.23
CA ALA A 38 36.14 -17.87 21.64
C ALA A 38 34.70 -18.30 21.95
N ALA A 39 34.04 -18.90 20.96
CA ALA A 39 32.91 -19.78 21.18
C ALA A 39 33.35 -21.18 20.71
N THR A 40 33.33 -22.08 21.67
CA THR A 40 33.66 -23.49 21.64
C THR A 40 32.71 -24.29 20.74
N ASP A 41 33.28 -25.38 20.22
CA ASP A 41 32.66 -26.55 19.61
C ASP A 41 31.22 -26.84 20.04
N VAL A 42 30.34 -26.98 19.04
CA VAL A 42 29.16 -27.85 19.13
C VAL A 42 29.09 -28.66 17.85
N SER A 43 29.37 -29.94 18.00
CA SER A 43 29.36 -30.99 16.99
C SER A 43 27.95 -31.20 16.42
N LEU A 44 27.88 -31.34 15.09
CA LEU A 44 26.73 -31.84 14.35
C LEU A 44 26.62 -33.36 14.54
N PRO A 45 25.43 -33.95 14.79
CA PRO A 45 25.25 -35.38 14.67
C PRO A 45 24.94 -35.78 13.23
N GLU A 46 25.65 -36.82 12.79
CA GLU A 46 25.42 -37.63 11.60
C GLU A 46 23.98 -38.18 11.57
N TRP A 47 23.40 -38.17 10.37
CA TRP A 47 22.17 -38.86 10.06
C TRP A 47 22.50 -40.32 9.73
N ASN A 48 22.14 -41.23 10.62
CA ASN A 48 21.93 -42.65 10.36
C ASN A 48 20.59 -43.02 10.97
N ASP A 49 19.71 -43.63 10.20
CA ASP A 49 18.61 -44.52 10.60
C ASP A 49 18.18 -45.21 9.29
N VAL A 50 18.32 -46.51 9.04
CA VAL A 50 17.90 -47.71 9.80
C VAL A 50 16.41 -47.70 10.11
N GLU A 51 15.71 -48.55 9.36
CA GLU A 51 14.36 -49.03 9.60
C GLU A 51 14.24 -49.63 11.00
N ASP A 52 13.20 -49.27 11.77
CA ASP A 52 12.22 -50.27 12.22
C ASP A 52 11.00 -49.62 12.90
N ASP A 53 9.89 -50.33 12.79
CA ASP A 53 8.56 -50.04 13.30
C ASP A 53 8.49 -49.67 14.80
N ASN A 54 7.72 -48.64 15.16
CA ASN A 54 6.69 -48.85 16.17
C ASN A 54 5.58 -47.78 16.21
N ASP A 55 4.42 -48.34 16.51
CA ASP A 55 3.08 -47.81 16.63
C ASP A 55 2.93 -46.57 17.53
N GLY A 56 2.16 -45.58 17.06
CA GLY A 56 1.95 -44.33 17.77
C GLY A 56 1.19 -43.29 16.96
N GLY A 57 0.12 -43.72 16.27
CA GLY A 57 -0.71 -42.86 15.42
C GLY A 57 -1.35 -41.71 16.19
N ALA A 58 -0.66 -40.56 16.26
CA ALA A 58 -1.29 -39.26 16.46
C ALA A 58 -1.97 -38.87 15.15
N HIS A 59 -3.17 -39.43 14.93
CA HIS A 59 -4.10 -38.96 13.92
C HIS A 59 -4.30 -37.46 14.13
N VAL A 60 -3.69 -36.64 13.26
CA VAL A 60 -4.09 -35.25 13.10
C VAL A 60 -5.50 -35.30 12.54
N GLN A 61 -6.49 -35.28 13.43
CA GLN A 61 -7.88 -35.05 13.07
C GLN A 61 -7.96 -33.64 12.50
N LEU A 62 -7.94 -33.55 11.17
CA LEU A 62 -8.49 -32.39 10.46
C LEU A 62 -9.95 -32.25 10.90
N PRO A 63 -10.35 -31.16 11.56
CA PRO A 63 -11.72 -31.01 11.97
C PRO A 63 -12.60 -30.85 10.72
N ASN A 64 -13.50 -31.81 10.54
CA ASN A 64 -14.64 -31.79 9.64
C ASN A 64 -15.38 -30.44 9.70
N ASN A 65 -15.50 -29.75 8.56
CA ASN A 65 -16.55 -28.79 8.16
C ASN A 65 -17.16 -27.82 9.20
N GLY A 66 -16.45 -27.50 10.27
CA GLY A 66 -16.81 -26.49 11.26
C GLY A 66 -15.90 -25.29 11.14
N SER A 67 -16.48 -24.09 11.03
CA SER A 67 -15.83 -22.78 10.99
C SER A 67 -14.40 -22.76 11.58
N LEU A 68 -13.40 -22.69 10.70
CA LEU A 68 -11.95 -22.67 10.97
C LEU A 68 -11.48 -21.35 11.63
N VAL A 69 -12.32 -20.71 12.45
CA VAL A 69 -11.93 -19.50 13.17
C VAL A 69 -11.06 -19.91 14.36
N GLY A 70 -9.75 -19.76 14.20
CA GLY A 70 -8.76 -20.04 15.22
C GLY A 70 -8.97 -19.24 16.51
N ARG A 71 -8.37 -19.71 17.60
CA ARG A 71 -8.50 -19.11 18.94
C ARG A 71 -8.02 -17.65 18.95
N ASP A 72 -7.06 -17.30 18.11
CA ASP A 72 -6.45 -15.97 18.12
C ASP A 72 -7.24 -14.96 17.29
N ILE A 73 -7.90 -15.39 16.20
CA ILE A 73 -8.86 -14.56 15.47
C ILE A 73 -9.98 -14.08 16.39
N LYS A 74 -10.46 -14.95 17.29
CA LYS A 74 -11.47 -14.58 18.32
C LYS A 74 -10.97 -13.53 19.32
N LYS A 75 -9.65 -13.39 19.49
CA LYS A 75 -9.03 -12.37 20.33
C LYS A 75 -8.73 -11.08 19.56
N GLY A 76 -8.99 -11.03 18.26
CA GLY A 76 -8.71 -9.89 17.39
C GLY A 76 -7.31 -9.88 16.77
N TRP A 77 -6.65 -11.04 16.68
CA TRP A 77 -5.31 -11.15 16.09
C TRP A 77 -5.22 -12.34 15.14
N TYR A 78 -4.31 -12.34 14.17
CA TYR A 78 -4.09 -13.51 13.31
C TYR A 78 -2.61 -13.87 13.16
N SER A 79 -2.35 -15.17 13.10
CA SER A 79 -1.03 -15.77 12.83
C SER A 79 -0.69 -15.74 11.34
N ARG A 80 0.55 -16.09 10.96
CA ARG A 80 0.93 -16.15 9.54
C ARG A 80 0.18 -17.25 8.80
N GLU A 81 -0.08 -18.36 9.48
CA GLU A 81 -0.80 -19.52 8.97
C GLU A 81 -2.28 -19.18 8.72
N GLU A 82 -2.88 -18.36 9.58
CA GLU A 82 -4.27 -17.89 9.43
C GLU A 82 -4.43 -16.81 8.34
N ALA A 83 -3.35 -16.11 7.97
CA ALA A 83 -3.41 -14.99 7.02
C ALA A 83 -3.95 -15.42 5.65
N ALA A 84 -3.46 -16.56 5.11
CA ALA A 84 -3.92 -17.06 3.81
C ALA A 84 -5.40 -17.45 3.81
N MET A 85 -5.90 -17.97 4.93
CA MET A 85 -7.31 -18.29 5.10
C MET A 85 -8.17 -17.02 5.18
N LEU A 86 -7.76 -16.03 5.98
CA LEU A 86 -8.46 -14.75 6.07
C LEU A 86 -8.51 -14.01 4.73
N GLN A 87 -7.40 -14.02 3.98
CA GLN A 87 -7.37 -13.45 2.63
C GLN A 87 -8.42 -14.11 1.74
N LYS A 88 -8.41 -15.44 1.64
CA LYS A 88 -9.39 -16.19 0.83
C LYS A 88 -10.83 -15.90 1.27
N GLU A 89 -11.11 -15.88 2.57
CA GLU A 89 -12.45 -15.57 3.08
C GLU A 89 -12.86 -14.12 2.82
N SER A 90 -11.91 -13.19 2.79
CA SER A 90 -12.16 -11.78 2.53
C SER A 90 -12.53 -11.47 1.08
N GLU A 91 -12.33 -12.40 0.15
CA GLU A 91 -12.72 -12.25 -1.25
C GLU A 91 -14.17 -12.68 -1.51
N VAL A 92 -14.79 -13.42 -0.58
CA VAL A 92 -16.09 -14.06 -0.78
C VAL A 92 -17.24 -13.07 -0.57
N ASP A 93 -18.13 -12.99 -1.56
CA ASP A 93 -19.37 -12.20 -1.54
C ASP A 93 -19.17 -10.71 -1.18
N VAL A 94 -18.00 -10.13 -1.48
CA VAL A 94 -17.74 -8.71 -1.24
C VAL A 94 -18.38 -7.87 -2.34
N ASN A 95 -19.20 -6.91 -1.91
CA ASN A 95 -19.76 -5.88 -2.78
C ASN A 95 -19.37 -4.48 -2.30
N PHE A 96 -19.69 -3.48 -3.13
CA PHE A 96 -19.32 -2.09 -2.87
C PHE A 96 -19.85 -1.56 -1.52
N PHE A 97 -21.06 -1.95 -1.11
CA PHE A 97 -21.62 -1.51 0.18
C PHE A 97 -20.90 -2.13 1.36
N ASN A 98 -20.41 -3.37 1.25
CA ASN A 98 -19.56 -3.95 2.29
C ASN A 98 -18.28 -3.12 2.51
N LEU A 99 -17.68 -2.63 1.43
CA LEU A 99 -16.52 -1.75 1.53
C LEU A 99 -16.89 -0.42 2.19
N LEU A 100 -18.01 0.21 1.80
CA LEU A 100 -18.46 1.48 2.39
C LEU A 100 -18.82 1.37 3.88
N ASP A 101 -19.49 0.29 4.28
CA ASP A 101 -19.85 0.05 5.69
C ASP A 101 -18.58 -0.17 6.55
N THR A 102 -17.55 -0.83 5.98
CA THR A 102 -16.22 -0.96 6.61
C THR A 102 -15.54 0.41 6.71
N LEU A 103 -15.61 1.23 5.67
CA LEU A 103 -15.07 2.59 5.68
C LEU A 103 -15.73 3.51 6.70
N ASP A 104 -17.05 3.41 6.90
CA ASP A 104 -17.73 4.20 7.94
C ASP A 104 -17.20 3.82 9.34
N SER A 105 -17.06 2.53 9.62
CA SER A 105 -16.54 2.05 10.91
C SER A 105 -15.06 2.41 11.10
N LEU A 106 -14.25 2.22 10.05
CA LEU A 106 -12.83 2.53 10.07
C LEU A 106 -12.56 4.04 10.16
N GLY A 107 -13.30 4.85 9.38
CA GLY A 107 -13.21 6.30 9.42
C GLY A 107 -13.48 6.85 10.81
N GLN A 108 -14.56 6.40 11.46
CA GLN A 108 -14.86 6.77 12.85
C GLN A 108 -13.73 6.39 13.82
N LEU A 109 -13.10 5.22 13.65
CA LEU A 109 -11.95 4.79 14.45
C LEU A 109 -10.72 5.67 14.22
N LEU A 110 -10.44 6.05 12.98
CA LEU A 110 -9.28 6.88 12.66
C LEU A 110 -9.50 8.32 13.13
N ASP A 111 -10.70 8.87 12.94
CA ASP A 111 -11.09 10.23 13.33
C ASP A 111 -11.04 10.39 14.87
N ARG A 112 -11.60 9.45 15.63
CA ARG A 112 -11.55 9.49 17.11
C ARG A 112 -10.12 9.41 17.66
N ASN A 113 -9.19 8.82 16.90
CA ASN A 113 -7.76 8.75 17.24
C ASN A 113 -6.92 9.87 16.59
N ARG A 114 -7.57 10.81 15.89
CA ARG A 114 -6.92 11.90 15.14
C ARG A 114 -5.83 11.39 14.20
N ILE A 115 -6.19 10.39 13.39
CA ILE A 115 -5.32 9.82 12.35
C ILE A 115 -5.89 10.26 11.00
N PRO A 116 -5.28 11.23 10.30
CA PRO A 116 -5.70 11.57 8.94
C PRO A 116 -5.55 10.37 8.02
N TRP A 117 -6.50 10.20 7.10
CA TRP A 117 -6.54 9.05 6.22
C TRP A 117 -7.10 9.39 4.84
N ALA A 118 -6.80 8.53 3.86
CA ALA A 118 -7.41 8.61 2.54
C ALA A 118 -7.40 7.25 1.83
N ILE A 119 -8.48 6.94 1.10
CA ILE A 119 -8.59 5.74 0.28
C ILE A 119 -7.71 5.85 -0.96
N ALA A 120 -7.06 4.74 -1.30
CA ALA A 120 -6.23 4.59 -2.48
C ALA A 120 -6.68 3.38 -3.32
N GLY A 121 -5.81 2.95 -4.23
CA GLY A 121 -5.94 1.72 -5.01
C GLY A 121 -7.29 1.51 -5.70
N GLY A 122 -7.81 0.28 -5.63
CA GLY A 122 -8.96 -0.13 -6.45
C GLY A 122 -10.27 0.55 -6.06
N LEU A 123 -10.50 0.70 -4.76
CA LEU A 123 -11.72 1.33 -4.25
C LEU A 123 -11.74 2.83 -4.58
N ALA A 124 -10.60 3.51 -4.49
CA ALA A 124 -10.50 4.92 -4.88
C ALA A 124 -10.88 5.13 -6.36
N LEU A 125 -10.37 4.29 -7.27
CA LEU A 125 -10.72 4.37 -8.69
C LEU A 125 -12.20 4.14 -8.95
N LYS A 126 -12.81 3.18 -8.26
CA LYS A 126 -14.26 2.96 -8.30
C LYS A 126 -15.03 4.20 -7.83
N ILE A 127 -14.60 4.85 -6.75
CA ILE A 127 -15.24 6.07 -6.23
C ILE A 127 -15.09 7.25 -7.21
N HIS A 128 -13.94 7.38 -7.88
CA HIS A 128 -13.72 8.35 -8.96
C HIS A 128 -14.55 8.06 -10.22
N GLY A 129 -15.18 6.89 -10.31
CA GLY A 129 -16.12 6.53 -11.37
C GLY A 129 -15.52 5.70 -12.49
N GLN A 130 -14.47 4.92 -12.23
CA GLN A 130 -14.00 3.93 -13.21
C GLN A 130 -15.09 2.87 -13.44
N PRO A 131 -15.56 2.69 -14.69
CA PRO A 131 -16.66 1.78 -15.00
C PRO A 131 -16.22 0.33 -14.76
N HIS A 132 -17.14 -0.49 -14.25
CA HIS A 132 -16.95 -1.93 -13.99
C HIS A 132 -15.73 -2.29 -13.10
N ARG A 133 -15.17 -1.32 -12.37
CA ARG A 133 -14.07 -1.62 -11.44
C ARG A 133 -14.60 -2.43 -10.25
N TYR A 134 -14.11 -3.66 -10.14
CA TYR A 134 -14.32 -4.55 -9.00
C TYR A 134 -13.08 -4.59 -8.13
N THR A 135 -13.25 -4.59 -6.81
CA THR A 135 -12.21 -4.74 -5.80
C THR A 135 -12.87 -5.38 -4.58
N SER A 136 -12.15 -6.26 -3.88
CA SER A 136 -12.61 -6.98 -2.67
C SER A 136 -12.02 -6.38 -1.38
N ASP A 137 -11.07 -5.47 -1.54
CA ASP A 137 -10.16 -4.94 -0.53
C ASP A 137 -10.26 -3.41 -0.42
N ILE A 138 -9.66 -2.88 0.65
CA ILE A 138 -9.57 -1.45 0.91
C ILE A 138 -8.10 -1.05 1.07
N ASP A 139 -7.55 -0.38 0.08
CA ASP A 139 -6.28 0.32 0.22
C ASP A 139 -6.50 1.67 0.92
N ILE A 140 -5.80 1.93 2.02
CA ILE A 140 -5.90 3.19 2.76
C ILE A 140 -4.51 3.71 3.12
N VAL A 141 -4.27 5.00 2.90
CA VAL A 141 -3.07 5.70 3.38
C VAL A 141 -3.42 6.41 4.67
N VAL A 142 -2.61 6.24 5.71
CA VAL A 142 -2.81 6.83 7.04
C VAL A 142 -1.60 7.65 7.47
N GLN A 143 -1.84 8.86 7.98
CA GLN A 143 -0.80 9.80 8.38
C GLN A 143 -0.51 9.66 9.89
N THR A 144 0.23 8.61 10.25
CA THR A 144 0.58 8.27 11.63
C THR A 144 1.82 7.38 11.67
N THR A 145 2.30 6.99 12.85
CA THR A 145 3.31 5.94 13.03
C THR A 145 2.64 4.56 13.17
N MET A 146 3.34 3.49 12.78
CA MET A 146 2.85 2.11 12.94
C MET A 146 2.41 1.76 14.39
N PRO A 147 3.18 2.08 15.45
CA PRO A 147 2.76 1.77 16.82
C PRO A 147 1.45 2.46 17.23
N LYS A 148 1.27 3.73 16.85
CA LYS A 148 0.01 4.46 17.09
C LYS A 148 -1.16 3.85 16.31
N LEU A 149 -0.94 3.40 15.06
CA LEU A 149 -1.96 2.72 14.27
C LEU A 149 -2.41 1.40 14.91
N GLN A 150 -1.46 0.54 15.27
CA GLN A 150 -1.74 -0.73 15.95
C GLN A 150 -2.45 -0.52 17.29
N THR A 151 -2.05 0.50 18.05
CA THR A 151 -2.71 0.88 19.31
C THR A 151 -4.16 1.35 19.09
N ALA A 152 -4.45 2.05 17.99
CA ALA A 152 -5.80 2.49 17.67
C ALA A 152 -6.70 1.30 17.28
N LEU A 153 -6.18 0.39 16.45
CA LEU A 153 -6.91 -0.78 15.93
C LEU A 153 -7.17 -1.84 17.02
N SER A 154 -6.17 -2.16 17.84
CA SER A 154 -6.28 -3.18 18.91
C SER A 154 -7.34 -2.87 19.97
N LYS A 155 -7.78 -1.60 20.08
CA LYS A 155 -8.88 -1.19 20.97
C LYS A 155 -10.26 -1.57 20.44
N ASP A 156 -10.38 -1.94 19.18
CA ASP A 156 -11.64 -2.22 18.51
C ASP A 156 -11.67 -3.66 18.01
N LYS A 157 -12.43 -4.52 18.72
CA LYS A 157 -12.49 -5.97 18.46
C LYS A 157 -13.09 -6.34 17.10
N LYS A 158 -13.60 -5.37 16.33
CA LYS A 158 -14.03 -5.60 14.95
C LYS A 158 -12.85 -5.76 14.00
N PHE A 159 -11.69 -5.23 14.35
CA PHE A 159 -10.48 -5.35 13.56
C PHE A 159 -9.62 -6.49 14.09
N ILE A 160 -9.14 -7.31 13.16
CA ILE A 160 -8.23 -8.41 13.40
C ILE A 160 -6.87 -7.97 12.87
N VAL A 161 -5.92 -7.80 13.79
CA VAL A 161 -4.56 -7.29 13.50
C VAL A 161 -3.56 -8.44 13.40
N PRO A 162 -2.43 -8.29 12.69
CA PRO A 162 -1.42 -9.33 12.68
C PRO A 162 -0.81 -9.53 14.06
N GLY A 163 -0.51 -10.78 14.41
CA GLY A 163 0.19 -11.17 15.63
C GLY A 163 1.63 -10.65 15.69
N ALA A 164 2.33 -11.01 16.78
CA ALA A 164 3.75 -10.67 16.93
C ALA A 164 4.61 -11.22 15.77
N GLY A 165 5.67 -10.50 15.40
CA GLY A 165 6.61 -10.95 14.37
C GLY A 165 6.26 -10.55 12.92
N TRP A 166 5.36 -9.59 12.72
CA TRP A 166 5.10 -8.95 11.43
C TRP A 166 5.89 -7.62 11.32
N PRO A 167 7.01 -7.57 10.57
CA PRO A 167 8.05 -6.55 10.76
C PRO A 167 7.91 -5.27 9.90
N SER A 168 6.71 -4.87 9.49
CA SER A 168 6.57 -3.72 8.59
C SER A 168 6.30 -2.42 9.36
N ASP A 169 7.15 -1.41 9.19
CA ASP A 169 6.93 -0.04 9.67
C ASP A 169 6.11 0.80 8.67
N ALA A 170 5.93 0.30 7.44
CA ALA A 170 5.36 1.03 6.32
C ALA A 170 3.95 0.55 5.92
N HIS A 171 3.60 -0.69 6.24
CA HIS A 171 2.38 -1.34 5.77
C HIS A 171 1.79 -2.27 6.83
N LEU A 172 0.47 -2.29 6.96
CA LEU A 172 -0.27 -3.17 7.86
C LEU A 172 -1.52 -3.68 7.18
N ARG A 173 -1.60 -5.00 7.00
CA ARG A 173 -2.82 -5.67 6.57
C ARG A 173 -3.69 -6.01 7.77
N VAL A 174 -4.96 -5.65 7.75
CA VAL A 174 -5.93 -6.00 8.78
C VAL A 174 -7.23 -6.50 8.16
N TYR A 175 -8.00 -7.24 8.95
CA TYR A 175 -9.31 -7.72 8.54
C TYR A 175 -10.39 -7.11 9.41
N HIS A 176 -11.42 -6.52 8.79
CA HIS A 176 -12.60 -6.04 9.51
C HIS A 176 -13.70 -7.10 9.46
N ASN A 177 -14.16 -7.58 10.61
CA ASN A 177 -15.26 -8.51 10.70
C ASN A 177 -16.61 -7.77 10.67
N GLN A 178 -17.30 -7.83 9.53
CA GLN A 178 -18.68 -7.35 9.35
C GLN A 178 -19.75 -8.38 9.74
N GLY A 179 -19.35 -9.63 9.93
CA GLY A 179 -20.26 -10.74 10.21
C GLY A 179 -20.63 -10.88 11.67
N SER A 180 -21.37 -11.95 11.96
CA SER A 180 -21.59 -12.41 13.34
C SER A 180 -20.54 -13.43 13.73
N THR A 181 -20.44 -13.76 15.02
CA THR A 181 -19.54 -14.83 15.48
C THR A 181 -19.87 -16.19 14.84
N ALA A 182 -21.13 -16.44 14.47
CA ALA A 182 -21.55 -17.68 13.83
C ALA A 182 -21.36 -17.67 12.29
N LYS A 183 -21.32 -16.48 11.68
CA LYS A 183 -21.14 -16.27 10.25
C LYS A 183 -20.22 -15.07 10.05
N PRO A 184 -18.91 -15.24 10.24
CA PRO A 184 -17.96 -14.16 10.05
C PRO A 184 -17.97 -13.70 8.58
N LYS A 185 -17.68 -12.42 8.38
CA LYS A 185 -17.48 -11.85 7.05
C LYS A 185 -16.34 -10.87 7.14
N TYR A 186 -15.20 -11.23 6.57
CA TYR A 186 -13.99 -10.42 6.65
C TYR A 186 -13.89 -9.50 5.44
N ILE A 187 -13.43 -8.28 5.67
CA ILE A 187 -13.04 -7.33 4.62
C ILE A 187 -11.58 -7.00 4.84
N GLU A 188 -10.75 -7.24 3.84
CA GLU A 188 -9.33 -6.91 3.87
C GLU A 188 -9.14 -5.39 3.77
N VAL A 189 -8.25 -4.87 4.61
CA VAL A 189 -7.83 -3.46 4.60
C VAL A 189 -6.31 -3.41 4.64
N ASP A 190 -5.72 -2.95 3.54
CA ASP A 190 -4.29 -2.72 3.41
C ASP A 190 -3.98 -1.27 3.76
N MET A 191 -3.31 -1.07 4.90
CA MET A 191 -3.02 0.24 5.46
C MET A 191 -1.56 0.62 5.23
N ILE A 192 -1.32 1.74 4.57
CA ILE A 192 0.02 2.24 4.23
C ILE A 192 0.30 3.52 5.02
N ILE A 193 1.48 3.61 5.64
CA ILE A 193 1.94 4.83 6.31
C ILE A 193 2.26 5.90 5.27
N ALA A 194 1.68 7.10 5.44
CA ALA A 194 1.93 8.24 4.56
C ALA A 194 3.43 8.56 4.45
N GLY A 195 3.90 8.84 3.23
CA GLY A 195 5.32 9.06 2.93
C GLY A 195 6.13 7.78 2.69
N LYS A 196 5.54 6.60 2.91
CA LYS A 196 6.15 5.31 2.58
C LYS A 196 5.56 4.74 1.29
N LEU A 197 6.26 3.80 0.66
CA LEU A 197 5.77 3.04 -0.50
C LEU A 197 5.18 3.93 -1.62
N THR A 198 5.85 5.03 -1.93
CA THR A 198 5.46 6.03 -2.94
C THR A 198 4.20 6.87 -2.63
N THR A 199 3.60 6.67 -1.46
CA THR A 199 2.45 7.49 -1.00
C THR A 199 2.89 8.90 -0.59
N PRO A 200 2.02 9.91 -0.73
CA PRO A 200 2.34 11.26 -0.29
C PRO A 200 2.32 11.40 1.24
N GLU A 201 3.22 12.22 1.79
CA GLU A 201 3.22 12.54 3.23
C GLU A 201 2.01 13.39 3.65
N ASN A 202 1.64 14.38 2.84
CA ASN A 202 0.52 15.28 3.12
C ASN A 202 -0.76 14.76 2.45
N LEU A 203 -1.60 14.06 3.22
CA LEU A 203 -2.83 13.49 2.66
C LEU A 203 -3.84 14.56 2.24
N ARG A 204 -3.98 15.65 3.00
CA ARG A 204 -4.95 16.72 2.72
C ARG A 204 -4.71 17.40 1.36
N ALA A 205 -3.46 17.65 1.01
CA ALA A 205 -3.11 18.24 -0.29
C ALA A 205 -3.32 17.25 -1.45
N ASN A 206 -3.26 15.95 -1.16
CA ASN A 206 -3.24 14.88 -2.16
C ASN A 206 -4.54 14.06 -2.23
N SER A 207 -5.54 14.41 -1.42
CA SER A 207 -6.87 13.82 -1.44
C SER A 207 -7.92 14.81 -1.98
N LYS A 208 -9.12 14.27 -2.21
CA LYS A 208 -10.36 14.99 -2.46
C LYS A 208 -11.49 14.27 -1.75
N ASP A 209 -12.44 15.04 -1.23
CA ASP A 209 -13.60 14.49 -0.55
C ASP A 209 -14.68 14.08 -1.54
N PHE A 210 -15.30 12.94 -1.27
CA PHE A 210 -16.45 12.41 -2.00
C PHE A 210 -17.57 12.11 -1.02
N GLN A 211 -18.80 12.44 -1.40
CA GLN A 211 -19.99 12.03 -0.67
C GLN A 211 -20.50 10.72 -1.27
N LYS A 212 -20.72 9.72 -0.41
CA LYS A 212 -21.35 8.43 -0.74
C LYS A 212 -22.38 8.08 0.32
N GLU A 213 -23.17 7.05 0.04
CA GLU A 213 -24.13 6.50 0.99
C GLU A 213 -23.76 5.06 1.31
N THR A 214 -23.79 4.73 2.60
CA THR A 214 -23.67 3.35 3.10
C THR A 214 -24.90 2.53 2.74
N LYS A 215 -24.88 1.22 3.06
CA LYS A 215 -26.06 0.34 2.85
C LYS A 215 -27.30 0.86 3.57
N ALA A 216 -27.11 1.46 4.75
CA ALA A 216 -28.17 2.02 5.57
C ALA A 216 -28.64 3.41 5.11
N LYS A 217 -28.22 3.89 3.93
CA LYS A 217 -28.46 5.25 3.41
C LYS A 217 -27.93 6.37 4.31
N LYS A 218 -26.97 6.04 5.18
CA LYS A 218 -26.26 7.05 5.98
C LYS A 218 -25.22 7.75 5.08
N PRO A 219 -25.18 9.09 5.06
CA PRO A 219 -24.17 9.84 4.32
C PRO A 219 -22.78 9.58 4.90
N LEU A 220 -21.81 9.39 4.01
CA LEU A 220 -20.41 9.14 4.33
C LEU A 220 -19.53 10.06 3.49
N THR A 221 -18.76 10.91 4.17
CA THR A 221 -17.68 11.67 3.55
C THR A 221 -16.42 10.81 3.49
N ILE A 222 -15.89 10.59 2.29
CA ILE A 222 -14.71 9.76 2.06
C ILE A 222 -13.59 10.61 1.50
N HIS A 223 -12.43 10.59 2.15
CA HIS A 223 -11.21 11.19 1.63
C HIS A 223 -10.57 10.23 0.62
N VAL A 224 -10.46 10.64 -0.65
CA VAL A 224 -9.97 9.77 -1.73
C VAL A 224 -8.73 10.37 -2.37
N MET A 225 -7.67 9.57 -2.53
CA MET A 225 -6.44 9.97 -3.20
C MET A 225 -6.70 10.47 -4.62
N ARG A 226 -6.00 11.54 -5.00
CA ARG A 226 -6.10 12.12 -6.35
C ARG A 226 -5.56 11.15 -7.40
N LEU A 227 -6.19 11.16 -8.57
CA LEU A 227 -5.88 10.23 -9.66
C LEU A 227 -4.40 10.24 -10.10
N GLY A 228 -3.72 11.39 -10.06
CA GLY A 228 -2.28 11.45 -10.36
C GLY A 228 -1.41 10.64 -9.38
N LYS A 229 -1.78 10.59 -8.09
CA LYS A 229 -1.06 9.78 -7.09
C LYS A 229 -1.36 8.30 -7.24
N ILE A 230 -2.60 7.94 -7.57
CA ILE A 230 -2.98 6.56 -7.90
C ILE A 230 -2.25 6.10 -9.18
N PHE A 231 -2.15 6.96 -10.20
CA PHE A 231 -1.40 6.68 -11.42
C PHE A 231 0.07 6.37 -11.11
N LYS A 232 0.73 7.22 -10.32
CA LYS A 232 2.11 7.00 -9.90
C LYS A 232 2.28 5.62 -9.27
N SER A 233 1.46 5.27 -8.28
CA SER A 233 1.49 3.96 -7.62
C SER A 233 1.32 2.81 -8.62
N LYS A 234 0.39 2.92 -9.58
CA LYS A 234 0.18 1.90 -10.63
C LYS A 234 1.39 1.72 -11.55
N VAL A 235 2.08 2.81 -11.90
CA VAL A 235 3.29 2.74 -12.73
C VAL A 235 4.44 2.07 -11.97
N TYR A 236 4.64 2.37 -10.69
CA TYR A 236 5.62 1.64 -9.88
C TYR A 236 5.28 0.15 -9.76
N ALA A 237 4.00 -0.18 -9.61
CA ALA A 237 3.56 -1.56 -9.52
C ALA A 237 3.70 -2.33 -10.85
N LEU A 238 3.63 -1.66 -12.02
CA LEU A 238 3.98 -2.25 -13.32
C LEU A 238 5.48 -2.58 -13.44
N ALA A 239 6.32 -1.77 -12.80
CA ALA A 239 7.77 -1.91 -12.85
C ALA A 239 8.31 -2.95 -11.85
N ALA A 240 7.47 -3.49 -10.97
CA ALA A 240 7.86 -4.51 -10.01
C ALA A 240 8.02 -5.87 -10.70
N ASP A 241 9.20 -6.49 -10.57
CA ASP A 241 9.58 -7.71 -11.29
C ASP A 241 8.74 -8.95 -10.96
N HIS A 242 8.10 -8.96 -9.78
CA HIS A 242 7.35 -10.11 -9.28
C HIS A 242 5.86 -10.06 -9.60
N ARG A 243 5.37 -8.99 -10.23
CA ARG A 243 3.96 -8.87 -10.55
C ARG A 243 3.68 -9.45 -11.91
N ASN A 244 2.67 -10.32 -12.01
CA ASN A 244 2.08 -10.60 -13.31
C ASN A 244 1.60 -9.24 -13.86
N LYS A 245 2.14 -8.85 -15.02
CA LYS A 245 1.89 -7.55 -15.65
C LYS A 245 0.48 -7.56 -16.23
N ASP A 246 -0.48 -7.58 -15.32
CA ASP A 246 -1.87 -7.91 -15.59
C ASP A 246 -2.55 -6.76 -16.33
N ASP A 247 -3.47 -7.14 -17.21
CA ASP A 247 -4.33 -6.21 -17.93
C ASP A 247 -5.10 -5.27 -16.99
N LYS A 248 -5.25 -5.62 -15.70
CA LYS A 248 -5.92 -4.81 -14.68
C LYS A 248 -5.21 -3.47 -14.44
N ASP A 249 -3.89 -3.46 -14.22
CA ASP A 249 -3.19 -2.18 -13.98
C ASP A 249 -3.12 -1.34 -15.25
N MET A 250 -2.97 -1.98 -16.41
CA MET A 250 -3.04 -1.26 -17.67
C MET A 250 -4.43 -0.70 -17.98
N LYS A 251 -5.51 -1.37 -17.57
CA LYS A 251 -6.88 -0.83 -17.61
C LYS A 251 -7.02 0.38 -16.69
N ASP A 252 -6.53 0.29 -15.46
CA ASP A 252 -6.55 1.40 -14.49
C ASP A 252 -5.75 2.60 -15.04
N ILE A 253 -4.54 2.39 -15.55
CA ILE A 253 -3.67 3.41 -16.14
C ILE A 253 -4.31 4.06 -17.37
N SER A 254 -4.84 3.25 -18.29
CA SER A 254 -5.50 3.74 -19.51
C SER A 254 -6.69 4.63 -19.16
N TRP A 255 -7.52 4.20 -18.20
CA TRP A 255 -8.66 4.98 -17.74
C TRP A 255 -8.24 6.32 -17.12
N ILE A 256 -7.16 6.35 -16.32
CA ILE A 256 -6.66 7.60 -15.73
C ILE A 256 -6.15 8.57 -16.80
N ILE A 257 -5.41 8.07 -17.80
CA ILE A 257 -4.92 8.86 -18.96
C ILE A 257 -6.09 9.49 -19.71
N GLU A 258 -7.16 8.75 -19.89
CA GLU A 258 -8.35 9.26 -20.54
C GLU A 258 -9.03 10.35 -19.70
N LYS A 259 -9.27 10.06 -18.41
CA LYS A 259 -10.10 10.86 -17.51
C LYS A 259 -9.48 12.16 -17.04
N THR A 260 -8.15 12.21 -16.85
CA THR A 260 -7.51 13.31 -16.11
C THR A 260 -6.20 13.80 -16.72
N PRO A 261 -6.20 14.34 -17.96
CA PRO A 261 -4.98 14.78 -18.64
C PRO A 261 -4.17 15.78 -17.81
N GLY A 262 -4.83 16.80 -17.24
CA GLY A 262 -4.15 17.83 -16.43
C GLY A 262 -3.52 17.30 -15.13
N ALA A 263 -4.03 16.21 -14.56
CA ALA A 263 -3.41 15.61 -13.38
C ALA A 263 -2.10 14.88 -13.72
N LEU A 264 -1.93 14.44 -14.97
CA LEU A 264 -0.77 13.69 -15.41
C LEU A 264 0.42 14.59 -15.81
N VAL A 265 0.16 15.84 -16.18
CA VAL A 265 1.23 16.83 -16.46
C VAL A 265 2.15 16.98 -15.24
N ASN A 266 1.59 17.06 -14.04
CA ASN A 266 2.39 17.13 -12.81
C ASN A 266 3.06 15.79 -12.47
N VAL A 267 2.45 14.67 -12.89
CA VAL A 267 3.02 13.32 -12.66
C VAL A 267 4.25 13.07 -13.53
N GLN A 268 4.40 13.78 -14.66
CA GLN A 268 5.61 13.72 -15.47
C GLN A 268 6.88 14.02 -14.66
N GLN A 269 6.80 14.97 -13.72
CA GLN A 269 7.92 15.33 -12.84
C GLN A 269 8.10 14.32 -11.68
N ASP A 270 7.05 13.61 -11.31
CA ASP A 270 7.05 12.61 -10.23
C ASP A 270 7.58 11.23 -10.67
N LEU A 271 7.75 10.99 -11.98
CA LEU A 271 8.17 9.72 -12.57
C LEU A 271 9.48 9.87 -13.35
N THR A 272 10.38 8.90 -13.22
CA THR A 272 11.59 8.83 -14.05
C THR A 272 11.22 8.63 -15.53
N TYR A 273 12.13 8.97 -16.44
CA TYR A 273 11.92 8.74 -17.87
C TYR A 273 11.62 7.27 -18.18
N ASP A 274 12.35 6.34 -17.55
CA ASP A 274 12.18 4.90 -17.73
C ASP A 274 10.78 4.40 -17.33
N LEU A 275 10.25 4.88 -16.19
CA LEU A 275 8.89 4.54 -15.76
C LEU A 275 7.84 5.09 -16.72
N ARG A 276 8.06 6.29 -17.27
CA ARG A 276 7.19 6.88 -18.29
C ARG A 276 7.25 6.05 -19.59
N GLN A 277 8.45 5.67 -20.03
CA GLN A 277 8.68 4.82 -21.20
C GLN A 277 8.02 3.44 -21.04
N LEU A 278 8.06 2.84 -19.84
CA LEU A 278 7.43 1.56 -19.55
C LEU A 278 5.92 1.61 -19.85
N VAL A 279 5.22 2.67 -19.41
CA VAL A 279 3.80 2.85 -19.73
C VAL A 279 3.59 2.90 -21.24
N ILE A 280 4.40 3.66 -21.97
CA ILE A 280 4.32 3.76 -23.43
C ILE A 280 4.52 2.39 -24.09
N MET A 281 5.50 1.60 -23.65
CA MET A 281 5.74 0.26 -24.18
C MET A 281 4.53 -0.66 -24.00
N HIS A 282 3.91 -0.64 -22.81
CA HIS A 282 2.70 -1.42 -22.58
C HIS A 282 1.54 -0.97 -23.46
N LEU A 283 1.36 0.33 -23.68
CA LEU A 283 0.34 0.86 -24.60
C LEU A 283 0.60 0.48 -26.06
N VAL A 284 1.87 0.46 -26.51
CA VAL A 284 2.26 -0.04 -27.84
C VAL A 284 1.91 -1.51 -27.98
N ARG A 285 2.30 -2.35 -27.00
CA ARG A 285 2.01 -3.79 -26.99
C ARG A 285 0.52 -4.07 -27.08
N LEU A 286 -0.28 -3.29 -26.36
CA LEU A 286 -1.75 -3.39 -26.35
C LEU A 286 -2.43 -2.73 -27.55
N ARG A 287 -1.67 -2.11 -28.47
CA ARG A 287 -2.21 -1.33 -29.60
C ARG A 287 -3.24 -0.29 -29.14
N SER A 288 -3.00 0.34 -27.98
CA SER A 288 -3.96 1.23 -27.35
C SER A 288 -4.16 2.52 -28.16
N PRO A 289 -5.40 2.99 -28.35
CA PRO A 289 -5.68 4.27 -29.03
C PRO A 289 -5.17 5.47 -28.22
N LEU A 290 -4.84 5.27 -26.94
CA LEU A 290 -4.34 6.32 -26.05
C LEU A 290 -2.84 6.59 -26.22
N LEU A 291 -2.13 5.84 -27.06
CA LEU A 291 -0.67 5.90 -27.17
C LEU A 291 -0.13 7.33 -27.39
N ASN A 292 -0.68 8.05 -28.37
CA ASN A 292 -0.20 9.40 -28.71
C ASN A 292 -0.49 10.39 -27.57
N LYS A 293 -1.70 10.32 -26.99
CA LYS A 293 -2.09 11.12 -25.83
C LYS A 293 -1.19 10.83 -24.61
N ALA A 294 -0.85 9.57 -24.37
CA ALA A 294 0.03 9.18 -23.27
C ALA A 294 1.46 9.69 -23.49
N ARG A 295 2.00 9.63 -24.72
CA ARG A 295 3.32 10.19 -25.06
C ARG A 295 3.39 11.67 -24.79
N GLU A 296 2.38 12.42 -25.21
CA GLU A 296 2.29 13.86 -24.95
C GLU A 296 2.24 14.16 -23.45
N LEU A 297 1.30 13.53 -22.73
CA LEU A 297 1.09 13.79 -21.30
C LEU A 297 2.26 13.35 -20.42
N LEU A 298 2.98 12.30 -20.82
CA LEU A 298 4.14 11.80 -20.10
C LEU A 298 5.45 12.35 -20.66
N GLY A 299 5.44 13.21 -21.68
CA GLY A 299 6.66 13.76 -22.29
C GLY A 299 7.66 12.68 -22.71
N VAL A 300 7.20 11.72 -23.51
CA VAL A 300 8.00 10.61 -24.06
C VAL A 300 8.00 10.70 -25.58
N ASP A 301 9.18 10.91 -26.17
CA ASP A 301 9.33 11.10 -27.61
C ASP A 301 9.10 9.81 -28.40
N ALA A 302 8.53 9.94 -29.60
CA ALA A 302 8.26 8.81 -30.49
C ALA A 302 9.52 8.07 -30.98
N GLY A 303 10.70 8.71 -30.89
CA GLY A 303 11.98 8.18 -31.36
C GLY A 303 12.92 7.62 -30.29
N ALA A 304 12.53 7.67 -29.00
CA ALA A 304 13.41 7.22 -27.93
C ALA A 304 13.62 5.70 -27.96
N ARG A 305 14.88 5.29 -28.10
CA ARG A 305 15.29 3.87 -28.01
C ARG A 305 15.42 3.46 -26.55
N LEU A 306 15.13 2.18 -26.29
CA LEU A 306 15.25 1.56 -24.98
C LEU A 306 16.70 1.59 -24.51
N HIS A 307 16.97 2.35 -23.44
CA HIS A 307 17.98 1.93 -22.50
C HIS A 307 17.36 0.84 -21.63
N SER A 308 18.10 -0.22 -21.33
CA SER A 308 17.67 -1.24 -20.38
C SER A 308 17.26 -0.55 -19.08
N VAL A 309 15.97 -0.56 -18.77
CA VAL A 309 15.45 -0.01 -17.52
C VAL A 309 16.05 -0.85 -16.39
N PRO A 310 16.96 -0.32 -15.57
CA PRO A 310 17.34 -1.02 -14.36
C PRO A 310 16.09 -1.15 -13.49
N PRO A 311 15.88 -2.28 -12.80
CA PRO A 311 14.75 -2.40 -11.89
C PRO A 311 14.74 -1.20 -10.94
N PRO A 312 13.58 -0.55 -10.73
CA PRO A 312 13.52 0.62 -9.88
C PRO A 312 14.04 0.22 -8.50
N GLN A 313 15.09 0.90 -8.03
CA GLN A 313 15.52 0.75 -6.65
C GLN A 313 14.39 1.28 -5.77
N ILE A 314 13.59 0.38 -5.20
CA ILE A 314 12.62 0.72 -4.16
C ILE A 314 13.46 1.11 -2.94
N VAL A 315 13.75 2.41 -2.81
CA VAL A 315 14.45 2.96 -1.65
C VAL A 315 13.57 2.70 -0.42
N GLY A 316 13.92 1.69 0.36
CA GLY A 316 13.22 1.34 1.60
C GLY A 316 13.02 -0.14 1.91
N VAL A 317 13.45 -1.08 1.05
CA VAL A 317 13.42 -2.52 1.39
C VAL A 317 14.84 -2.97 1.75
N PRO A 318 15.13 -3.36 3.01
CA PRO A 318 16.42 -3.94 3.38
C PRO A 318 16.70 -5.23 2.58
N PRO A 319 17.96 -5.48 2.18
CA PRO A 319 18.33 -6.64 1.35
C PRO A 319 18.07 -8.01 2.00
N ASP A 320 17.72 -8.04 3.27
CA ASP A 320 17.50 -9.20 4.12
C ASP A 320 16.02 -9.55 4.36
N GLN A 321 15.09 -8.85 3.69
CA GLN A 321 13.70 -9.33 3.59
C GLN A 321 13.58 -10.35 2.46
N GLN A 322 13.14 -11.57 2.79
CA GLN A 322 12.84 -12.60 1.78
C GLN A 322 11.91 -12.05 0.68
N PRO A 323 12.09 -12.45 -0.60
CA PRO A 323 11.31 -11.98 -1.75
C PRO A 323 9.79 -12.12 -1.61
N GLY A 324 9.31 -12.87 -0.62
CA GLY A 324 7.89 -13.07 -0.35
C GLY A 324 7.18 -11.90 0.33
N PHE A 325 7.86 -10.87 0.88
CA PHE A 325 7.18 -9.87 1.72
C PHE A 325 6.61 -8.67 0.95
N VAL A 326 7.22 -8.28 -0.17
CA VAL A 326 6.71 -7.24 -1.08
C VAL A 326 5.66 -7.80 -2.06
N SER A 327 5.63 -9.13 -2.21
CA SER A 327 4.75 -9.88 -3.13
C SER A 327 3.25 -9.61 -2.89
N TRP A 328 2.83 -9.33 -1.66
CA TRP A 328 1.41 -9.29 -1.28
C TRP A 328 0.78 -7.89 -1.30
N LEU A 329 1.60 -6.84 -1.35
CA LEU A 329 1.18 -5.45 -1.12
C LEU A 329 0.33 -4.85 -2.25
N PHE A 330 0.23 -5.55 -3.38
CA PHE A 330 -0.57 -5.14 -4.54
C PHE A 330 -1.19 -6.35 -5.27
N ASP A 331 -1.15 -7.54 -4.67
CA ASP A 331 -1.62 -8.79 -5.26
C ASP A 331 -3.14 -8.91 -5.09
N GLY A 332 -3.87 -8.16 -5.91
CA GLY A 332 -5.25 -8.54 -6.21
C GLY A 332 -5.18 -9.72 -7.18
N THR A 333 -5.05 -10.94 -6.65
CA THR A 333 -4.87 -12.15 -7.46
C THR A 333 -5.99 -12.32 -8.50
N PRO A 334 -5.69 -12.95 -9.65
CA PRO A 334 -6.63 -13.11 -10.76
C PRO A 334 -7.64 -14.19 -10.45
N GLY A 335 -8.92 -13.92 -10.74
CA GLY A 335 -9.92 -14.97 -10.86
C GLY A 335 -9.45 -16.02 -11.89
N HIS A 336 -9.47 -17.28 -11.47
CA HIS A 336 -9.29 -18.44 -12.32
C HIS A 336 -10.07 -18.30 -13.62
N THR A 337 -9.38 -18.13 -14.75
CA THR A 337 -9.99 -18.37 -16.07
C THR A 337 -9.67 -19.83 -16.41
N VAL A 338 -10.62 -20.71 -16.10
CA VAL A 338 -10.65 -22.05 -16.67
C VAL A 338 -11.02 -21.86 -18.14
N TRP A 339 -10.08 -22.15 -19.04
CA TRP A 339 -10.38 -22.24 -20.46
C TRP A 339 -11.17 -23.53 -20.70
N GLY A 340 -12.42 -23.36 -21.13
CA GLY A 340 -13.12 -24.28 -22.02
C GLY A 340 -13.09 -23.71 -23.43
#